data_AF-A0A1X4HY79-F1
#
_entry.id   AF-A0A1X4HY79-F1
#
_cell.length_a   1.000
_cell.length_b   1.000
_cell.length_c   1.000
_cell.angle_alpha   90.00
_cell.angle_beta   90.00
_cell.angle_gamma   90.00
#
_symmetry.space_group_name_H-M   'P 1'
#
loop_
_entity.id
_entity.type
_entity.pdbx_description
1 polymer ?
#
loop_
_entity_poly.entity_id
_entity_poly.type
_entity_poly.pdbx_seq_one_letter_code
_entity_poly.pdbx_strand_id
1 'polypeptide(L)' 'PGSYDQVVIRGDAGKREFIAFWVREGRVLAGMNVNVWDVTDPIQGLIRSGVRVDTEALADPHVPLEGLLA' A
#
# COMPACT_ATOMS: atom_id res chain seq x y z
N PRO A 1 -8.14 -19.70 1.61
CA PRO A 1 -8.46 -18.28 1.30
C PRO A 1 -7.86 -17.36 2.38
N GLY A 2 -6.79 -16.64 2.02
CA GLY A 2 -6.04 -15.80 2.95
C GLY A 2 -6.88 -14.60 3.38
N SER A 3 -7.17 -14.51 4.68
CA SER A 3 -7.89 -13.39 5.28
C SER A 3 -7.00 -12.15 5.26
N TYR A 4 -7.41 -11.12 4.52
CA TYR A 4 -6.97 -9.75 4.76
C TYR A 4 -8.06 -9.07 5.59
N ASP A 5 -7.66 -8.12 6.44
CA ASP A 5 -8.61 -7.43 7.33
C ASP A 5 -9.21 -6.21 6.65
N GLN A 6 -8.42 -5.54 5.80
CA GLN A 6 -8.85 -4.33 5.09
C GLN A 6 -8.11 -4.12 3.76
N VAL A 7 -8.72 -3.32 2.89
CA VAL A 7 -8.12 -2.83 1.65
C VAL A 7 -8.00 -1.32 1.74
N VAL A 8 -6.78 -0.81 1.61
CA VAL A 8 -6.45 0.62 1.64
C VAL A 8 -6.24 1.10 0.22
N ILE A 9 -6.90 2.19 -0.17
CA ILE A 9 -6.72 2.82 -1.47
C ILE A 9 -5.95 4.12 -1.28
N ARG A 10 -4.87 4.27 -2.06
CA ARG A 10 -4.01 5.45 -2.09
C ARG A 10 -4.10 6.09 -3.48
N GLY A 11 -4.49 7.36 -3.54
CA GLY A 11 -4.64 8.11 -4.80
C GLY A 11 -6.10 8.33 -5.20
N ASP A 12 -6.36 8.50 -6.49
CA ASP A 12 -7.66 8.90 -7.03
C ASP A 12 -8.28 7.78 -7.87
N ALA A 13 -9.26 7.09 -7.27
CA ALA A 13 -10.03 6.05 -7.95
C ALA A 13 -10.88 6.59 -9.11
N GLY A 14 -11.30 7.85 -9.05
CA GLY A 14 -12.08 8.51 -10.11
C GLY A 14 -11.26 8.77 -11.37
N LYS A 15 -9.96 9.05 -11.22
CA LYS A 15 -9.00 9.20 -12.32
C LYS A 15 -8.34 7.89 -12.76
N ARG A 16 -8.67 6.77 -12.10
CA ARG A 16 -8.00 5.47 -12.28
C ARG A 16 -6.49 5.54 -12.04
N GLU A 17 -6.06 6.42 -11.14
CA GLU A 17 -4.65 6.58 -10.76
C GLU A 17 -4.55 6.33 -9.25
N PHE A 18 -4.44 5.05 -8.88
CA PHE A 18 -4.44 4.66 -7.49
C PHE A 18 -3.66 3.37 -7.24
N ILE A 19 -3.35 3.13 -5.99
CA ILE A 19 -2.74 1.90 -5.50
C ILE A 19 -3.67 1.29 -4.45
N ALA A 20 -4.03 0.03 -4.62
CA ALA A 20 -4.76 -0.74 -3.64
C ALA A 20 -3.81 -1.62 -2.85
N PHE A 21 -3.87 -1.55 -1.51
CA PHE A 21 -3.08 -2.34 -0.60
C PHE A 21 -3.98 -3.26 0.22
N TRP A 22 -3.66 -4.55 0.24
CA TRP A 22 -4.32 -5.49 1.14
C TRP A 22 -3.53 -5.56 2.43
N VAL A 23 -4.17 -5.20 3.54
CA VAL A 23 -3.54 -5.11 4.86
C VAL A 23 -4.16 -6.13 5.80
N ARG A 24 -3.32 -6.78 6.60
CA ARG A 24 -3.72 -7.70 7.67
C ARG A 24 -2.93 -7.44 8.93
N GLU A 25 -3.60 -7.20 10.06
CA GLU A 25 -3.00 -6.86 11.35
C GLU A 25 -1.97 -5.70 11.27
N GLY A 26 -2.23 -4.74 10.37
CA GLY A 26 -1.35 -3.61 10.08
C GLY A 26 -0.21 -3.91 9.09
N ARG A 27 -0.11 -5.12 8.53
CA ARG A 27 0.95 -5.52 7.58
C ARG A 27 0.44 -5.56 6.15
N VAL A 28 1.23 -5.05 5.21
CA VAL A 28 0.92 -5.11 3.78
C VAL A 28 1.18 -6.52 3.26
N LEU A 29 0.15 -7.18 2.72
CA LEU A 29 0.24 -8.50 2.13
C LEU A 29 0.40 -8.45 0.61
N ALA A 30 -0.25 -7.48 -0.03
CA ALA A 30 -0.23 -7.29 -1.46
C ALA A 30 -0.47 -5.82 -1.79
N GLY A 31 0.00 -5.40 -2.96
CA GLY A 31 -0.27 -4.08 -3.53
C GLY A 31 -0.54 -4.20 -5.03
N MET A 32 -1.50 -3.42 -5.52
CA MET A 32 -1.87 -3.33 -6.94
C MET A 32 -1.94 -1.86 -7.34
N ASN A 33 -1.04 -1.45 -8.22
CA ASN A 33 -1.00 -0.10 -8.79
C ASN A 33 -1.76 -0.04 -10.12
N VAL A 34 -2.51 1.05 -10.34
CA VAL A 34 -3.30 1.32 -11.55
C VAL A 34 -2.91 2.69 -12.06
N ASN A 35 -2.35 2.74 -13.28
CA ASN A 35 -1.79 3.95 -13.91
C ASN A 35 -0.76 4.73 -13.07
N VAL A 36 -0.23 4.13 -12.01
CA VAL A 36 0.88 4.67 -11.20
C VAL A 36 2.15 3.89 -11.54
N TRP A 37 3.21 4.59 -11.92
CA TRP A 37 4.52 4.01 -12.24
C TRP A 37 5.51 4.21 -11.07
N ASP A 38 6.66 3.53 -11.11
CA ASP A 38 7.76 3.64 -10.13
C ASP A 38 7.41 3.32 -8.66
N VAL A 39 6.28 2.65 -8.41
CA VAL A 39 5.83 2.24 -7.06
C VAL A 39 5.97 0.75 -6.78
N THR A 40 6.31 -0.06 -7.78
CA THR A 40 6.39 -1.52 -7.63
C THR A 40 7.46 -1.95 -6.63
N ASP A 41 8.65 -1.35 -6.69
CA ASP A 41 9.78 -1.67 -5.81
C ASP A 41 9.48 -1.34 -4.32
N PRO A 42 9.01 -0.13 -3.96
CA PRO A 42 8.66 0.16 -2.57
C PRO A 42 7.47 -0.67 -2.07
N ILE A 43 6.49 -1.00 -2.93
CA ILE A 43 5.41 -1.94 -2.57
C ILE A 43 5.98 -3.32 -2.23
N GLN A 44 6.90 -3.84 -3.05
CA GLN A 44 7.56 -5.11 -2.74
C GLN A 44 8.39 -5.04 -1.46
N GLY A 45 9.07 -3.92 -1.21
CA GLY A 45 9.78 -3.67 0.03
C GLY A 45 8.86 -3.77 1.24
N LEU A 46 7.70 -3.11 1.20
CA LEU A 46 6.68 -3.17 2.25
C LEU A 46 6.19 -4.60 2.51
N ILE A 47 5.85 -5.33 1.45
CA ILE A 47 5.38 -6.72 1.57
C ILE A 47 6.47 -7.63 2.16
N ARG A 48 7.72 -7.49 1.70
CA ARG A 48 8.86 -8.31 2.15
C ARG A 48 9.30 -7.99 3.57
N SER A 49 9.22 -6.72 3.97
CA SER A 49 9.57 -6.28 5.32
C SER A 49 8.61 -6.84 6.37
N GLY A 50 7.33 -7.00 6.02
CA GLY A 50 6.29 -7.44 6.95
C GLY A 50 6.08 -6.50 8.14
N VAL A 51 6.55 -5.25 8.05
CA VAL A 51 6.39 -4.26 9.11
C VAL A 51 4.93 -3.86 9.27
N ARG A 52 4.57 -3.40 10.47
CA ARG A 52 3.28 -2.76 10.68
C ARG A 52 3.34 -1.34 10.18
N VAL A 53 2.51 -1.03 9.20
CA VAL A 53 2.35 0.31 8.66
C VAL A 53 1.09 0.96 9.21
N ASP A 54 1.15 2.28 9.37
CA ASP A 54 -0.03 3.08 9.59
C ASP A 54 -0.85 3.14 8.30
N THR A 55 -2.10 2.69 8.36
CA THR A 55 -2.98 2.64 7.20
C THR A 55 -3.48 4.01 6.75
N GLU A 56 -3.53 5.00 7.65
CA GLU A 56 -3.86 6.37 7.26
C GLU A 56 -2.71 6.97 6.45
N ALA A 57 -1.48 6.80 6.92
CA ALA A 57 -0.29 7.22 6.18
C ALA A 57 -0.10 6.42 4.87
N LEU A 58 -0.49 5.15 4.84
CA LEU A 58 -0.47 4.33 3.61
C LEU A 58 -1.45 4.86 2.56
N ALA A 59 -2.64 5.29 2.97
CA ALA A 59 -3.65 5.88 2.10
C ALA A 59 -3.26 7.28 1.58
N ASP A 60 -2.41 7.99 2.31
CA ASP A 60 -2.01 9.36 1.97
C ASP A 60 -1.00 9.39 0.81
N PRO A 61 -1.37 9.92 -0.38
CA PRO A 61 -0.46 10.03 -1.51
C PRO A 61 0.76 10.94 -1.24
N HIS A 62 0.72 11.81 -0.25
CA HIS A 62 1.82 12.71 0.11
C HIS A 62 2.90 12.04 0.97
N VAL A 63 2.60 10.89 1.60
CA VAL A 63 3.58 10.16 2.44
C VAL A 63 4.37 9.17 1.58
N PRO A 64 5.71 9.26 1.45
CA PRO A 64 6.48 8.30 0.68
C PRO A 64 6.35 6.88 1.23
N LEU A 65 6.13 5.88 0.37
CA LEU A 65 6.02 4.47 0.80
C LEU A 65 7.29 3.97 1.49
N GLU A 66 8.46 4.46 1.07
CA GLU A 66 9.74 4.15 1.71
C GLU A 66 9.84 4.70 3.14
N GLY A 67 9.15 5.81 3.43
CA GLY A 67 9.07 6.37 4.78
C GLY A 67 8.20 5.55 5.74
N LEU A 68 7.46 4.56 5.22
CA LEU A 68 6.67 3.62 6.02
C LEU A 68 7.49 2.37 6.41
N LEU A 69 8.68 2.19 5.83
CA LEU A 69 9.66 1.16 6.18
C LEU A 69 10.55 1.69 7.32
N ALA A 70 10.03 1.70 8.55
CA ALA A 70 10.83 2.03 9.73
C ALA A 70 11.83 0.92 10.10
#